data_AF-A0A3D4NPM9-F1
#
_entry.id   AF-A0A3D4NPM9-F1
#
_cell.length_a   1.000
_cell.length_b   1.000
_cell.length_c   1.000
_cell.angle_alpha   90.00
_cell.angle_beta   90.00
_cell.angle_gamma   90.00
#
_symmetry.space_group_name_H-M   'P 1'
#
loop_
_entity.id
_entity.type
_entity.pdbx_description
1 polymer ?
#
loop_
_entity_poly.entity_id
_entity_poly.type
_entity_poly.pdbx_seq_one_letter_code
_entity_poly.pdbx_strand_id
1 'polypeptide(L)'
;RRAAPHLGFDCRLICSEPLLVVMPNAHPLAQQATIAVADLDQQPFVMYSPDEGRYFYDCIVGLFAMAGVSPRYLHYLGQTHSILGLVRAGLGLAIVPAAARELYLGHLQFRPLEDAQPRSQVYMVSRSDNDNPALPAFLRMAEDYFRTLG
;
A
#
# COMPACT_ATOMS: atom_id res chain seq x y z
N ARG A 1 2.88 5.62 17.28
CA ARG A 1 4.32 5.47 17.64
C ARG A 1 5.11 6.50 16.81
N ARG A 2 6.00 7.30 17.42
CA ARG A 2 6.83 8.31 16.72
C ARG A 2 7.88 7.60 15.85
N ALA A 3 8.06 8.05 14.61
CA ALA A 3 9.23 7.67 13.81
C ALA A 3 10.47 8.40 14.35
N ALA A 4 11.67 7.93 13.99
CA ALA A 4 12.92 8.59 14.38
C ALA A 4 12.90 10.06 13.91
N PRO A 5 13.28 11.03 14.76
CA PRO A 5 13.34 12.43 14.35
C PRO A 5 14.40 12.58 13.26
N HIS A 6 13.98 12.96 12.05
CA HIS A 6 14.89 13.55 11.09
C HIS A 6 15.16 14.98 11.59
N LEU A 7 16.43 15.38 11.69
CA LEU A 7 16.83 16.70 12.21
C LEU A 7 15.94 17.81 11.63
N GLY A 8 15.14 18.46 12.49
CA GLY A 8 14.22 19.55 12.12
C GLY A 8 12.77 19.15 11.81
N PHE A 9 12.41 17.87 11.89
CA PHE A 9 11.03 17.40 11.65
C PHE A 9 10.49 16.48 12.75
N ASP A 10 9.24 16.73 13.12
CA ASP A 10 8.43 15.86 13.95
C ASP A 10 7.56 14.97 13.06
N CYS A 11 7.69 13.65 13.21
CA CYS A 11 6.95 12.66 12.44
C CYS A 11 6.00 11.86 13.34
N ARG A 12 4.71 11.80 12.97
CA ARG A 12 3.68 11.05 13.69
C ARG A 12 2.97 10.08 12.75
N LEU A 13 3.01 8.80 13.08
CA LEU A 13 2.19 7.79 12.39
C LEU A 13 0.71 8.08 12.65
N ILE A 14 -0.07 8.30 11.60
CA ILE A 14 -1.51 8.58 11.69
C ILE A 14 -2.37 7.44 11.15
N CYS A 15 -1.87 6.64 10.20
CA CYS A 15 -2.58 5.48 9.66
C CYS A 15 -1.61 4.32 9.40
N SER A 16 -2.06 3.10 9.66
CA SER A 16 -1.33 1.85 9.35
C SER A 16 -2.31 0.82 8.81
N GLU A 17 -2.29 0.61 7.50
CA GLU A 17 -3.27 -0.21 6.79
C GLU A 17 -2.61 -1.45 6.18
N PRO A 18 -3.34 -2.56 6.01
CA PRO A 18 -2.79 -3.73 5.36
C PRO A 18 -2.58 -3.47 3.86
N LEU A 19 -1.66 -4.22 3.28
CA LEU A 19 -1.58 -4.37 1.84
C LEU A 19 -2.51 -5.51 1.38
N LEU A 20 -3.13 -5.33 0.22
CA LEU A 20 -4.06 -6.28 -0.39
C LEU A 20 -3.53 -6.70 -1.76
N VAL A 21 -3.67 -7.98 -2.10
CA VAL A 21 -3.53 -8.45 -3.47
C VAL A 21 -4.79 -8.07 -4.24
N VAL A 22 -4.62 -7.43 -5.39
CA VAL A 22 -5.70 -7.06 -6.29
C VAL A 22 -5.60 -7.83 -7.60
N MET A 23 -6.74 -8.32 -8.08
CA MET A 23 -6.84 -9.21 -9.23
C MET A 23 -8.18 -9.06 -9.96
N PRO A 24 -8.29 -9.46 -11.24
CA PRO A 24 -9.59 -9.60 -11.91
C PRO A 24 -10.52 -10.58 -11.19
N ASN A 25 -11.84 -10.36 -11.25
CA ASN A 25 -12.84 -11.26 -10.66
C ASN A 25 -12.72 -12.72 -11.09
N ALA A 26 -12.30 -12.97 -12.33
CA ALA A 26 -12.18 -14.31 -12.89
C ALA A 26 -10.84 -15.00 -12.56
N HIS A 27 -9.92 -14.31 -11.87
CA HIS A 27 -8.63 -14.89 -11.53
C HIS A 27 -8.80 -16.08 -10.56
N PRO A 28 -8.09 -17.22 -10.72
CA PRO A 28 -8.27 -18.38 -9.84
C PRO A 28 -8.10 -18.07 -8.34
N LEU A 29 -7.12 -17.24 -8.00
CA LEU A 29 -6.88 -16.79 -6.61
C LEU A 29 -8.04 -15.97 -6.02
N ALA A 30 -8.97 -15.46 -6.84
CA ALA A 30 -10.13 -14.73 -6.35
C ALA A 30 -11.05 -15.58 -5.46
N GLN A 31 -10.98 -16.91 -5.58
CA GLN A 31 -11.77 -17.85 -4.78
C GLN A 31 -11.23 -18.03 -3.35
N GLN A 32 -9.98 -17.64 -3.11
CA GLN A 32 -9.38 -17.71 -1.79
C GLN A 32 -9.81 -16.51 -0.93
N ALA A 33 -9.95 -16.71 0.38
CA ALA A 33 -10.29 -15.65 1.32
C ALA A 33 -9.07 -14.75 1.63
N THR A 34 -7.89 -15.36 1.71
CA THR A 34 -6.57 -14.77 1.94
C THR A 34 -5.59 -15.34 0.92
N ILE A 35 -4.52 -14.63 0.60
CA ILE A 35 -3.50 -15.06 -0.38
C ILE A 35 -2.17 -15.27 0.33
N ALA A 36 -1.58 -16.46 0.22
CA ALA A 36 -0.21 -16.67 0.67
C ALA A 36 0.75 -15.94 -0.28
N VAL A 37 1.84 -15.37 0.24
CA VAL A 37 2.86 -14.73 -0.64
C VAL A 37 3.40 -15.74 -1.65
N ALA A 38 3.50 -17.02 -1.28
CA ALA A 38 3.92 -18.12 -2.14
C ALA A 38 3.00 -18.34 -3.35
N ASP A 39 1.69 -18.06 -3.24
CA ASP A 39 0.74 -18.17 -4.37
C ASP A 39 1.02 -17.16 -5.49
N LEU A 40 1.81 -16.14 -5.19
CA LEU A 40 2.19 -15.06 -6.11
C LEU A 40 3.45 -15.39 -6.91
N ASP A 41 4.10 -16.52 -6.65
CA ASP A 41 5.29 -16.93 -7.40
C ASP A 41 4.96 -17.14 -8.88
N GLN A 42 5.84 -16.65 -9.74
CA GLN A 42 5.69 -16.65 -11.21
C GLN A 42 4.43 -15.96 -11.76
N GLN A 43 3.57 -15.37 -10.92
CA GLN A 43 2.39 -14.64 -11.39
C GLN A 43 2.80 -13.37 -12.14
N PRO A 44 2.04 -12.95 -13.18
CA PRO A 44 2.26 -11.68 -13.83
C PRO A 44 1.90 -10.53 -12.87
N PHE A 45 2.79 -9.55 -12.73
CA PHE A 45 2.62 -8.43 -11.80
C PHE A 45 2.72 -7.07 -12.49
N VAL A 46 1.79 -6.18 -12.11
CA VAL A 46 1.86 -4.74 -12.31
C VAL A 46 2.45 -4.15 -11.03
N MET A 47 3.67 -3.63 -11.12
CA MET A 47 4.47 -3.22 -9.97
C MET A 47 4.52 -1.70 -9.86
N TYR A 48 4.73 -1.19 -8.64
CA TYR A 48 5.12 0.21 -8.46
C TYR A 48 6.49 0.46 -9.09
N SER A 49 6.68 1.62 -9.72
CA SER A 49 7.98 2.03 -10.24
C SER A 49 8.96 2.34 -9.09
N PRO A 50 10.24 1.93 -9.18
CA PRO A 50 11.25 2.33 -8.20
C PRO A 50 11.50 3.85 -8.18
N ASP A 51 11.20 4.56 -9.26
CA ASP A 51 11.44 6.01 -9.36
C ASP A 51 10.25 6.85 -8.87
N GLU A 52 9.02 6.41 -9.16
CA GLU A 52 7.80 7.18 -8.87
C GLU A 52 7.02 6.64 -7.66
N GLY A 53 7.15 5.34 -7.36
CA GLY A 53 6.41 4.62 -6.32
C GLY A 53 7.31 3.92 -5.31
N ARG A 54 8.52 4.47 -5.08
CA ARG A 54 9.63 3.88 -4.32
C ARG A 54 9.21 3.22 -3.01
N TYR A 55 8.39 3.89 -2.20
CA TYR A 55 7.94 3.36 -0.90
C TYR A 55 7.25 2.00 -1.03
N PHE A 56 6.23 1.91 -1.91
CA PHE A 56 5.52 0.65 -2.13
C PHE A 56 6.38 -0.37 -2.88
N TYR A 57 7.23 0.08 -3.81
CA TYR A 57 8.19 -0.79 -4.47
C TYR A 57 9.07 -1.51 -3.45
N ASP A 58 9.73 -0.77 -2.55
CA ASP A 58 10.63 -1.32 -1.54
C ASP A 58 9.87 -2.27 -0.57
N CYS A 59 8.66 -1.89 -0.13
CA CYS A 59 7.84 -2.76 0.73
C CYS A 59 7.52 -4.10 0.05
N ILE A 60 7.08 -4.08 -1.21
CA ILE A 60 6.61 -5.27 -1.91
C ILE A 60 7.79 -6.13 -2.37
N VAL A 61 8.90 -5.55 -2.82
CA VAL A 61 10.14 -6.30 -3.12
C VAL A 61 10.68 -6.96 -1.85
N GLY A 62 10.68 -6.25 -0.72
CA GLY A 62 11.07 -6.81 0.58
C GLY A 62 10.20 -8.00 0.99
N LEU A 63 8.87 -7.88 0.82
CA LEU A 63 7.91 -8.96 1.05
C LEU A 63 8.24 -10.21 0.22
N PHE A 64 8.45 -10.04 -1.09
CA PHE A 64 8.78 -11.16 -1.98
C PHE A 64 10.14 -11.79 -1.65
N ALA A 65 11.15 -10.97 -1.37
CA ALA A 65 12.48 -11.43 -1.01
C ALA A 65 12.47 -12.25 0.29
N MET A 66 11.74 -11.79 1.32
CA MET A 66 11.60 -12.53 2.59
C MET A 66 10.90 -13.88 2.41
N ALA A 67 9.96 -13.98 1.46
CA ALA A 67 9.23 -15.21 1.16
C ALA A 67 9.94 -16.13 0.14
N GLY A 68 11.05 -15.69 -0.46
CA GLY A 68 11.73 -16.43 -1.54
C GLY A 68 10.91 -16.52 -2.83
N VAL A 69 10.02 -15.56 -3.06
CA VAL A 69 9.05 -15.53 -4.17
C VAL A 69 9.55 -14.61 -5.28
N SER A 70 9.35 -15.00 -6.54
CA SER A 70 9.81 -14.24 -7.72
C SER A 70 8.67 -14.09 -8.74
N PRO A 71 7.82 -13.05 -8.61
CA PRO A 71 6.76 -12.79 -9.59
C PRO A 71 7.36 -12.26 -10.91
N ARG A 72 6.59 -12.33 -12.00
CA ARG A 72 6.99 -11.81 -13.32
C ARG A 72 6.51 -10.37 -13.47
N TYR A 73 7.40 -9.40 -13.27
CA TYR A 73 7.07 -7.98 -13.45
C TYR A 73 6.85 -7.64 -14.93
N LEU A 74 5.61 -7.29 -15.30
CA LEU A 74 5.24 -6.93 -16.68
C LEU A 74 5.22 -5.42 -16.90
N HIS A 75 4.87 -4.66 -15.86
CA HIS A 75 4.70 -3.20 -15.93
C HIS A 75 5.17 -2.54 -14.64
N TYR A 76 5.69 -1.31 -14.78
CA TYR A 76 6.08 -0.44 -13.68
C TYR A 76 5.35 0.90 -13.80
N LEU A 77 4.65 1.33 -12.74
CA LEU A 77 3.85 2.55 -12.73
C LEU A 77 3.99 3.30 -11.40
N GLY A 78 3.93 4.63 -11.41
CA GLY A 78 3.98 5.41 -10.16
C GLY A 78 2.67 5.49 -9.39
N GLN A 79 1.53 5.38 -10.07
CA GLN A 79 0.23 5.73 -9.50
C GLN A 79 -0.68 4.51 -9.30
N THR A 80 -1.24 4.36 -8.10
CA THR A 80 -2.14 3.25 -7.74
C THR A 80 -3.36 3.17 -8.67
N HIS A 81 -3.95 4.31 -9.07
CA HIS A 81 -5.11 4.31 -9.96
C HIS A 81 -4.78 3.70 -11.34
N SER A 82 -3.58 3.96 -11.86
CA SER A 82 -3.13 3.40 -13.14
C SER A 82 -2.87 1.91 -13.03
N ILE A 83 -2.27 1.46 -11.91
CA ILE A 83 -2.06 0.05 -11.58
C ILE A 83 -3.39 -0.70 -11.59
N LEU A 84 -4.41 -0.19 -10.87
CA LEU A 84 -5.75 -0.79 -10.84
C LEU A 84 -6.38 -0.88 -12.25
N GLY A 85 -6.14 0.12 -13.09
CA GLY A 85 -6.57 0.11 -14.49
C GLY A 85 -5.98 -1.06 -15.29
N LEU A 86 -4.68 -1.32 -15.15
CA LEU A 86 -4.02 -2.45 -15.85
C LEU A 86 -4.42 -3.81 -15.28
N VAL A 87 -4.56 -3.92 -13.96
CA VAL A 87 -5.06 -5.15 -13.32
C VAL A 87 -6.46 -5.47 -13.82
N ARG A 88 -7.35 -4.47 -13.90
CA ARG A 88 -8.71 -4.66 -14.44
C ARG A 88 -8.70 -5.10 -15.90
N ALA A 89 -7.74 -4.62 -16.69
CA ALA A 89 -7.54 -5.05 -18.07
C ALA A 89 -6.98 -6.48 -18.20
N GLY A 90 -6.69 -7.16 -17.08
CA GLY A 90 -6.19 -8.54 -17.06
C GLY A 90 -4.69 -8.65 -17.32
N LEU A 91 -3.93 -7.55 -17.20
CA LEU A 91 -2.49 -7.51 -17.50
C LEU A 91 -1.60 -7.96 -16.33
N GLY A 92 -2.19 -8.38 -15.22
CA GLY A 92 -1.47 -8.93 -14.08
C GLY A 92 -2.20 -8.74 -12.76
N LEU A 93 -1.57 -9.20 -11.69
CA LEU A 93 -1.91 -8.93 -10.30
C LEU A 93 -1.17 -7.67 -9.82
N ALA A 94 -1.60 -7.10 -8.69
CA ALA A 94 -0.79 -6.12 -7.98
C ALA A 94 -0.98 -6.27 -6.46
N ILE A 95 -0.09 -5.64 -5.68
CA ILE A 95 -0.26 -5.45 -4.25
C ILE A 95 -0.45 -3.95 -4.01
N VAL A 96 -1.51 -3.56 -3.31
CA VAL A 96 -1.92 -2.16 -3.11
C VAL A 96 -2.33 -1.89 -1.66
N PRO A 97 -2.26 -0.65 -1.16
CA PRO A 97 -2.83 -0.30 0.14
C PRO A 97 -4.35 -0.55 0.19
N ALA A 98 -4.89 -0.89 1.36
CA ALA A 98 -6.32 -1.18 1.52
C ALA A 98 -7.24 -0.02 1.09
N ALA A 99 -6.83 1.23 1.33
CA ALA A 99 -7.53 2.43 0.89
C ALA A 99 -7.73 2.49 -0.65
N ALA A 100 -6.93 1.77 -1.44
CA ALA A 100 -7.09 1.69 -2.88
C ALA A 100 -8.44 1.09 -3.31
N ARG A 101 -9.12 0.35 -2.42
CA ARG A 101 -10.48 -0.17 -2.66
C ARG A 101 -11.49 0.93 -2.95
N GLU A 102 -11.31 2.11 -2.34
CA GLU A 102 -12.20 3.26 -2.54
C GLU A 102 -12.01 3.93 -3.91
N LEU A 103 -10.88 3.69 -4.58
CA LEU A 103 -10.57 4.29 -5.88
C LEU A 103 -11.29 3.60 -7.05
N TYR A 104 -11.83 2.40 -6.84
CA TYR A 104 -12.36 1.58 -7.92
C TYR A 104 -13.54 0.72 -7.49
N LEU A 105 -14.69 0.95 -8.13
CA LEU A 105 -15.90 0.16 -7.94
C LEU A 105 -16.07 -0.83 -9.10
N GLY A 106 -16.14 -2.13 -8.76
CA GLY A 106 -16.51 -3.22 -9.69
C GLY A 106 -15.36 -3.87 -10.47
N HIS A 107 -15.52 -5.17 -10.76
CA HIS A 107 -14.66 -6.03 -11.59
C HIS A 107 -13.25 -6.39 -11.07
N LEU A 108 -12.89 -5.94 -9.86
CA LEU A 108 -11.68 -6.33 -9.16
C LEU A 108 -12.00 -7.03 -7.84
N GLN A 109 -11.18 -8.01 -7.48
CA GLN A 109 -11.17 -8.64 -6.17
C GLN A 109 -9.95 -8.18 -5.39
N PHE A 110 -10.16 -7.90 -4.12
CA PHE A 110 -9.12 -7.49 -3.18
C PHE A 110 -9.06 -8.51 -2.06
N ARG A 111 -7.91 -9.17 -1.91
CA ARG A 111 -7.70 -10.20 -0.90
C ARG A 111 -6.52 -9.81 -0.01
N PRO A 112 -6.63 -9.94 1.32
CA PRO A 112 -5.51 -9.70 2.21
C PRO A 112 -4.43 -10.78 1.97
N LEU A 113 -3.17 -10.39 2.19
CA LEU A 113 -2.07 -11.34 2.30
C LEU A 113 -2.19 -12.12 3.62
N GLU A 114 -1.85 -13.40 3.59
CA GLU A 114 -1.57 -14.16 4.81
C GLU A 114 -0.42 -13.50 5.58
N ASP A 115 -0.51 -13.52 6.91
CA ASP A 115 0.44 -12.83 7.80
C ASP A 115 0.65 -11.35 7.42
N ALA A 116 -0.40 -10.54 7.59
CA ALA A 116 -0.61 -9.13 7.18
C ALA A 116 0.55 -8.11 7.39
N GLN A 117 1.73 -8.40 6.85
CA GLN A 117 2.94 -7.61 6.85
C GLN A 117 3.61 -7.73 5.47
N PRO A 118 4.20 -6.64 4.94
CA PRO A 118 4.25 -5.30 5.53
C PRO A 118 2.92 -4.56 5.46
N ARG A 119 2.76 -3.55 6.33
CA ARG A 119 1.63 -2.62 6.33
C ARG A 119 2.05 -1.29 5.70
N SER A 120 1.15 -0.66 4.95
CA SER A 120 1.32 0.70 4.47
C SER A 120 1.15 1.68 5.63
N GLN A 121 2.05 2.66 5.75
CA GLN A 121 2.07 3.60 6.86
C GLN A 121 2.01 5.03 6.33
N VAL A 122 1.08 5.82 6.87
CA VAL A 122 0.94 7.24 6.56
C VAL A 122 1.40 8.04 7.77
N TYR A 123 2.32 8.97 7.52
CA TYR A 123 2.87 9.86 8.53
C TYR A 123 2.46 11.29 8.28
N MET A 124 2.09 11.97 9.36
CA MET A 124 2.05 13.43 9.39
C MET A 124 3.44 13.94 9.75
N VAL A 125 3.96 14.85 8.94
CA VAL A 125 5.29 15.42 9.09
C VAL A 125 5.18 16.93 9.19
N SER A 126 5.74 17.50 10.25
CA SER A 126 5.81 18.95 10.46
C SER A 126 7.22 19.35 10.85
N ARG A 127 7.63 20.56 10.50
CA ARG A 127 8.87 21.13 11.04
C ARG A 127 8.78 21.22 12.57
N SER A 128 9.84 20.84 13.26
CA SER A 128 9.88 20.88 14.74
C SER A 128 9.91 22.31 15.29
N ASP A 129 10.32 23.29 14.48
CA ASP A 129 10.37 24.72 14.82
C ASP A 129 9.16 25.51 14.28
N ASN A 130 8.09 24.83 13.88
CA ASN A 130 6.89 25.48 13.36
C ASN A 130 6.09 26.14 14.50
N ASP A 131 5.95 27.46 14.42
CA ASP A 131 5.26 28.31 15.41
C ASP A 131 3.82 28.65 15.03
N ASN A 132 3.29 28.08 13.94
CA ASN A 132 1.92 28.34 13.51
C ASN A 132 0.93 27.86 14.59
N PRO A 133 0.12 28.76 15.19
CA PRO A 133 -0.80 28.40 16.27
C PRO A 133 -1.91 27.44 15.83
N ALA A 134 -2.17 27.31 14.53
CA ALA A 134 -3.12 26.33 13.98
C ALA A 134 -2.56 24.90 13.98
N LEU A 135 -1.23 24.72 14.03
CA LEU A 135 -0.60 23.41 13.89
C LEU A 135 -1.11 22.42 14.95
N PRO A 136 -1.10 22.71 16.27
CA PRO A 136 -1.58 21.75 17.27
C PRO A 136 -3.05 21.34 17.07
N ALA A 137 -3.90 22.26 16.60
CA ALA A 137 -5.30 21.96 16.32
C ALA A 137 -5.46 21.07 15.09
N PHE A 138 -4.73 21.36 14.02
CA PHE A 138 -4.71 20.53 12.80
C PHE A 138 -4.18 19.12 13.08
N LEU A 139 -3.09 19.00 13.85
CA LEU A 139 -2.53 17.69 14.21
C LEU A 139 -3.57 16.83 14.95
N ARG A 140 -4.30 17.42 15.91
CA ARG A 140 -5.37 16.71 16.64
C ARG A 140 -6.52 16.29 15.71
N MET A 141 -6.98 17.21 14.87
CA MET A 141 -8.06 16.92 13.91
C MET A 141 -7.68 15.76 12.98
N ALA A 142 -6.46 15.76 12.44
CA ALA A 142 -5.98 14.68 11.58
C ALA A 142 -5.86 13.35 12.35
N GLU A 143 -5.29 13.37 13.56
CA GLU A 143 -5.19 12.18 14.42
C GLU A 143 -6.56 11.57 14.74
N ASP A 144 -7.57 12.40 15.02
CA ASP A 144 -8.93 11.94 15.29
C ASP A 144 -9.62 11.38 14.04
N TYR A 145 -9.48 12.05 12.88
CA TYR A 145 -10.03 11.57 11.62
C TYR A 145 -9.51 10.18 11.24
N PHE A 146 -8.20 9.96 11.31
CA PHE A 146 -7.62 8.66 10.97
C PHE A 146 -7.86 7.59 12.03
N ARG A 147 -8.12 7.96 13.30
CA ARG A 147 -8.56 7.01 14.34
C ARG A 147 -9.95 6.43 14.03
N THR A 148 -10.84 7.21 13.42
CA THR A 148 -12.20 6.74 13.07
C THR A 148 -12.26 5.87 11.82
N LEU A 149 -11.19 5.82 11.03
CA LEU A 149 -11.08 5.01 9.80
C LEU A 149 -10.38 3.66 10.02
N GLY A 150 -9.75 3.45 11.18
CA GLY A 150 -8.93 2.27 11.50
C GLY A 150 -9.65 1.17 12.27
#